data_AF-A0A7Y7TJS3-F1
#
_entry.id   AF-A0A7Y7TJS3-F1
#
_cell.length_a   1.000
_cell.length_b   1.000
_cell.length_c   1.000
_cell.angle_alpha   90.00
_cell.angle_beta   90.00
_cell.angle_gamma   90.00
#
_symmetry.space_group_name_H-M   'P 1'
#
loop_
_entity.id
_entity.type
_entity.pdbx_description
1 polymer ?
#
loop_
_entity_poly.entity_id
_entity_poly.type
_entity_poly.pdbx_seq_one_letter_code
_entity_poly.pdbx_strand_id
1 'polypeptide(L)'
;MNTEVTTKTNEIAEQLPQLDCGACGYKTCGLFAEFVEHNPNELKRCIHLNGKTEKLQNMMACKSCATEKMAWKDNLQRDFDFILDCFENEPGPRETMLPYNPTLVKELGVKKGDIMIGRPMGMSCGCPITHCGVVTDVDARNGVINWCVTGPLKPRTEGFVDIGYYVAQGYEGIIKESKVPIQLGMRYWFLPRRCMLQWRHSGLVNAITKMKDGSLKIRIEGLFIG
;
A
#
# COMPACT_ATOMS: atom_id res chain seq x y z
N MET A 1 4.16 -9.92 25.39
CA MET A 1 4.96 -11.16 25.29
C MET A 1 6.14 -10.80 24.40
N ASN A 2 7.32 -10.67 25.01
CA ASN A 2 8.56 -10.35 24.30
C ASN A 2 8.96 -11.57 23.48
N THR A 3 9.00 -11.42 22.16
CA THR A 3 9.62 -12.38 21.26
C THR A 3 11.13 -12.36 21.51
N GLU A 4 11.68 -13.52 21.88
CA GLU A 4 13.12 -13.75 21.90
C GLU A 4 13.64 -13.59 20.47
N VAL A 5 14.14 -12.40 20.15
CA VAL A 5 14.87 -12.17 18.90
C VAL A 5 16.17 -12.95 19.01
N THR A 6 16.32 -13.97 18.16
CA THR A 6 17.52 -14.81 18.09
C THR A 6 18.74 -13.97 17.70
N THR A 7 19.92 -14.32 18.22
CA THR A 7 21.20 -13.65 17.87
C THR A 7 21.40 -13.54 16.36
N LYS A 8 20.95 -14.55 15.63
CA LYS A 8 21.02 -14.63 14.16
C LYS A 8 20.10 -13.63 13.44
N THR A 9 18.90 -13.36 13.96
CA THR A 9 18.02 -12.32 13.39
C THR A 9 18.62 -10.93 13.57
N ASN A 10 19.26 -10.66 14.71
CA ASN A 10 19.97 -9.40 14.94
C ASN A 10 21.15 -9.23 13.96
N GLU A 11 21.94 -10.28 13.74
CA GLU A 11 23.04 -10.26 12.76
C GLU A 11 22.55 -9.98 11.33
N ILE A 12 21.43 -10.59 10.91
CA ILE A 12 20.83 -10.34 9.59
C ILE A 12 20.29 -8.91 9.51
N ALA A 13 19.64 -8.43 10.58
CA ALA A 13 19.14 -7.07 10.63
C ALA A 13 20.28 -6.05 10.50
N GLU A 14 21.38 -6.21 11.23
CA GLU A 14 22.55 -5.32 11.14
C GLU A 14 23.16 -5.24 9.73
N GLN A 15 23.05 -6.31 8.95
CA GLN A 15 23.50 -6.33 7.55
C GLN A 15 22.53 -5.67 6.57
N LEU A 16 21.27 -5.46 6.97
CA LEU A 16 20.29 -4.77 6.15
C LEU A 16 20.48 -3.24 6.20
N PRO A 17 20.08 -2.49 5.16
CA PRO A 17 20.30 -1.05 5.08
C PRO A 17 19.62 -0.18 6.15
N GLN A 18 18.73 -0.74 6.97
CA GLN A 18 17.92 -0.02 7.96
C GLN A 18 17.11 1.15 7.37
N LEU A 19 16.68 1.02 6.11
CA LEU A 19 15.92 2.07 5.40
C LEU A 19 14.39 1.93 5.54
N ASP A 20 13.90 0.77 5.99
CA ASP A 20 12.46 0.47 6.13
C ASP A 20 11.62 0.83 4.90
N CYS A 21 12.19 0.66 3.71
CA CYS A 21 11.63 1.20 2.47
C CYS A 21 10.44 0.40 1.90
N GLY A 22 10.08 -0.74 2.48
CA GLY A 22 8.98 -1.59 2.00
C GLY A 22 9.26 -2.36 0.70
N ALA A 23 10.39 -2.11 0.03
CA ALA A 23 10.65 -2.58 -1.32
C ALA A 23 10.80 -4.11 -1.44
N CYS A 24 11.18 -4.79 -0.36
CA CYS A 24 11.21 -6.25 -0.28
C CYS A 24 9.85 -6.86 0.07
N GLY A 25 8.82 -6.05 0.36
CA GLY A 25 7.48 -6.48 0.77
C GLY A 25 7.24 -6.51 2.28
N TYR A 26 8.22 -6.10 3.10
CA TYR A 26 8.13 -6.04 4.56
C TYR A 26 8.24 -4.59 5.03
N LYS A 27 7.52 -4.23 6.09
CA LYS A 27 7.43 -2.84 6.57
C LYS A 27 8.75 -2.31 7.11
N THR A 28 9.53 -3.16 7.78
CA THR A 28 10.83 -2.80 8.36
C THR A 28 11.90 -3.80 7.95
N CYS A 29 13.15 -3.39 7.99
CA CYS A 29 14.31 -4.25 7.84
C CYS A 29 14.32 -5.35 8.91
N GLY A 30 13.89 -5.06 10.14
CA GLY A 30 13.72 -6.07 11.20
C GLY A 30 12.73 -7.17 10.82
N LEU A 31 11.52 -6.81 10.38
CA LEU A 31 10.52 -7.79 9.94
C LEU A 31 10.99 -8.59 8.72
N PHE A 32 11.79 -7.98 7.84
CA PHE A 32 12.41 -8.70 6.74
C PHE A 32 13.50 -9.67 7.23
N ALA A 33 14.31 -9.29 8.22
CA ALA A 33 15.34 -10.14 8.80
C ALA A 33 14.75 -11.41 9.42
N GLU A 34 13.67 -11.28 10.19
CA GLU A 34 12.93 -12.43 10.77
C GLU A 34 12.46 -13.41 9.68
N PHE A 35 11.96 -12.88 8.56
CA PHE A 35 11.55 -13.71 7.42
C PHE A 35 12.73 -14.39 6.74
N VAL A 36 13.84 -13.69 6.56
CA VAL A 36 15.07 -14.20 5.92
C VAL A 36 15.76 -15.24 6.81
N GLU A 37 15.69 -15.13 8.13
CA GLU A 37 16.22 -16.15 9.05
C GLU A 37 15.67 -17.54 8.70
N HIS A 38 14.37 -17.60 8.40
CA HIS A 38 13.67 -18.83 8.02
C HIS A 38 13.73 -19.12 6.51
N ASN A 39 14.10 -18.13 5.69
CA ASN A 39 14.17 -18.23 4.23
C ASN A 39 15.43 -17.53 3.68
N PRO A 40 16.65 -18.06 3.89
CA PRO A 40 17.89 -17.34 3.59
C PRO A 40 18.03 -16.91 2.13
N ASN A 41 17.49 -17.71 1.21
CA ASN A 41 17.51 -17.43 -0.23
C ASN A 41 16.70 -16.18 -0.62
N GLU A 42 15.81 -15.70 0.25
CA GLU A 42 14.95 -14.55 -0.01
C GLU A 42 15.65 -13.20 0.25
N LEU A 43 16.87 -13.19 0.82
CA LEU A 43 17.66 -11.98 1.06
C LEU A 43 17.81 -11.13 -0.23
N LYS A 44 17.87 -11.78 -1.38
CA LYS A 44 17.92 -11.18 -2.72
C LYS A 44 16.74 -10.24 -3.06
N ARG A 45 15.64 -10.27 -2.29
CA ARG A 45 14.52 -9.33 -2.44
C ARG A 45 14.85 -7.91 -1.99
N CYS A 46 15.91 -7.73 -1.19
CA CYS A 46 16.39 -6.41 -0.85
C CYS A 46 17.15 -5.79 -2.03
N ILE A 47 16.54 -4.77 -2.64
CA ILE A 47 17.11 -4.05 -3.79
C ILE A 47 18.40 -3.30 -3.48
N HIS A 48 18.66 -3.03 -2.20
CA HIS A 48 19.82 -2.27 -1.74
C HIS A 48 21.03 -3.17 -1.46
N LEU A 49 20.83 -4.49 -1.35
CA LEU A 49 21.92 -5.46 -1.16
C LEU A 49 22.39 -6.06 -2.48
N ASN A 50 21.49 -6.21 -3.47
CA ASN A 50 21.81 -6.82 -4.76
C ASN A 50 21.80 -5.79 -5.90
N GLY A 51 22.99 -5.32 -6.27
CA GLY A 51 23.21 -4.75 -7.59
C GLY A 51 23.21 -5.88 -8.64
N LYS A 52 22.10 -6.01 -9.39
CA LYS A 52 21.85 -6.83 -10.60
C LYS A 52 21.11 -8.18 -10.41
N THR A 53 19.86 -8.17 -10.90
CA THR A 53 19.07 -9.24 -11.59
C THR A 53 18.86 -10.61 -10.94
N GLU A 54 17.59 -11.04 -10.78
CA GLU A 54 16.92 -12.03 -11.65
C GLU A 54 15.51 -12.38 -11.12
N LYS A 55 14.63 -12.77 -12.06
CA LYS A 55 13.20 -13.08 -11.89
C LYS A 55 12.96 -14.06 -10.74
N LEU A 56 12.03 -13.74 -9.83
CA LEU A 56 11.53 -14.69 -8.84
C LEU A 56 10.09 -15.10 -9.12
N GLN A 57 9.91 -16.39 -9.37
CA GLN A 57 8.65 -17.09 -9.14
C GLN A 57 8.62 -17.53 -7.67
N ASN A 58 7.68 -17.01 -6.88
CA ASN A 58 6.87 -17.73 -5.91
C ASN A 58 6.08 -16.75 -5.04
N MET A 59 4.76 -16.89 -5.10
CA MET A 59 3.77 -16.08 -4.37
C MET A 59 3.53 -16.65 -2.97
N MET A 60 3.63 -15.78 -1.97
CA MET A 60 2.63 -15.74 -0.90
C MET A 60 2.15 -14.30 -0.78
N ALA A 61 0.85 -14.10 -0.92
CA ALA A 61 0.20 -12.89 -0.42
C ALA A 61 0.59 -12.75 1.05
N CYS A 62 1.24 -11.64 1.43
CA CYS A 62 1.60 -11.38 2.82
C CYS A 62 0.29 -11.29 3.63
N LYS A 63 -0.10 -12.42 4.24
CA LYS A 63 -1.28 -12.58 5.08
C LYS A 63 -0.99 -12.23 6.55
N SER A 64 0.26 -11.89 6.91
CA SER A 64 0.67 -11.76 8.31
C SER A 64 0.95 -10.34 8.81
N CYS A 65 0.72 -9.26 8.04
CA CYS A 65 0.89 -7.89 8.57
C CYS A 65 -0.26 -7.40 9.49
N ALA A 66 -0.95 -8.31 10.18
CA ALA A 66 -2.03 -8.00 11.09
C ALA A 66 -1.70 -8.50 12.49
N THR A 67 -0.96 -7.73 13.29
CA THR A 67 -1.06 -7.76 14.78
C THR A 67 -0.22 -6.74 15.54
N GLU A 68 0.50 -5.80 14.92
CA GLU A 68 1.11 -4.73 15.72
C GLU A 68 0.10 -3.58 15.94
N LYS A 69 -0.24 -3.35 17.21
CA LYS A 69 -0.83 -2.07 17.65
C LYS A 69 0.22 -1.00 17.39
N MET A 70 0.20 -0.45 16.18
CA MET A 70 0.96 0.75 15.88
C MET A 70 0.57 1.79 16.93
N ALA A 71 1.56 2.43 17.56
CA ALA A 71 1.33 3.73 18.16
C ALA A 71 0.61 4.58 17.09
N TRP A 72 -0.34 5.45 17.48
CA TRP A 72 -1.11 6.31 16.58
C TRP A 72 -0.25 7.38 15.89
N LYS A 73 0.95 7.00 15.44
CA LYS A 73 2.05 7.75 14.90
C LYS A 73 2.56 7.02 13.66
N ASP A 74 2.75 7.77 12.60
CA ASP A 74 3.33 7.26 11.37
C ASP A 74 4.87 7.13 11.50
N ASN A 75 5.56 6.73 10.43
CA ASN A 75 7.02 6.53 10.49
C ASN A 75 7.81 7.81 10.83
N LEU A 76 7.22 8.99 10.57
CA LEU A 76 7.80 10.30 10.92
C LEU A 76 7.30 10.81 12.29
N GLN A 77 6.72 9.93 13.12
CA GLN A 77 6.21 10.22 14.46
C GLN A 77 5.02 11.20 14.50
N ARG A 78 4.29 11.35 13.38
CA ARG A 78 3.14 12.26 13.26
C ARG A 78 1.84 11.55 13.58
N ASP A 79 0.93 12.20 14.30
CA ASP A 79 -0.36 11.63 14.68
C ASP A 79 -1.28 11.34 13.49
N PHE A 80 -2.07 10.27 13.59
CA PHE A 80 -3.19 10.00 12.68
C PHE A 80 -4.42 9.49 13.45
N ASP A 81 -5.59 9.59 12.82
CA ASP A 81 -6.89 9.39 13.44
C ASP A 81 -7.41 7.96 13.31
N PHE A 82 -7.20 7.32 12.16
CA PHE A 82 -7.65 5.94 11.94
C PHE A 82 -6.74 5.18 10.96
N ILE A 83 -6.92 3.86 10.90
CA ILE A 83 -6.25 3.01 9.93
C ILE A 83 -7.25 2.59 8.85
N LEU A 84 -6.90 2.86 7.59
CA LEU A 84 -7.67 2.39 6.44
C LEU A 84 -7.15 1.01 6.02
N ASP A 85 -7.96 -0.02 6.24
CA ASP A 85 -7.66 -1.40 5.86
C ASP A 85 -8.34 -1.78 4.55
N CYS A 86 -7.85 -2.84 3.91
CA CYS A 86 -8.48 -3.39 2.70
C CYS A 86 -9.75 -4.18 3.02
N PHE A 87 -10.59 -4.38 2.02
CA PHE A 87 -11.69 -5.35 2.11
C PHE A 87 -11.12 -6.78 2.24
N GLU A 88 -11.85 -7.66 2.92
CA GLU A 88 -11.37 -9.01 3.30
C GLU A 88 -10.90 -9.88 2.12
N ASN A 89 -11.46 -9.67 0.93
CA ASN A 89 -11.17 -10.46 -0.27
C ASN A 89 -10.34 -9.70 -1.31
N GLU A 90 -9.67 -8.62 -0.91
CA GLU A 90 -8.92 -7.78 -1.84
C GLU A 90 -7.43 -7.77 -1.57
N PRO A 91 -6.60 -7.70 -2.63
CA PRO A 91 -5.15 -7.76 -2.50
C PRO A 91 -4.57 -6.46 -1.91
N GLY A 92 -5.37 -5.41 -1.76
CA GLY A 92 -4.95 -4.12 -1.21
C GLY A 92 -6.11 -3.13 -1.07
N PRO A 93 -5.88 -1.95 -0.46
CA PRO A 93 -6.88 -0.90 -0.40
C PRO A 93 -7.27 -0.45 -1.81
N ARG A 94 -8.54 -0.13 -2.03
CA ARG A 94 -9.01 0.35 -3.33
C ARG A 94 -8.68 1.81 -3.49
N GLU A 95 -8.14 2.14 -4.65
CA GLU A 95 -7.94 3.50 -5.11
C GLU A 95 -8.70 3.70 -6.41
N THR A 96 -9.42 4.82 -6.52
CA THR A 96 -9.97 5.31 -7.77
C THR A 96 -8.99 6.36 -8.29
N MET A 97 -8.63 6.31 -9.56
CA MET A 97 -7.62 7.17 -10.13
C MET A 97 -7.97 7.60 -11.56
N LEU A 98 -7.37 8.70 -11.99
CA LEU A 98 -7.48 9.22 -13.35
C LEU A 98 -6.07 9.50 -13.88
N PRO A 99 -5.65 8.86 -15.00
CA PRO A 99 -4.42 9.23 -15.68
C PRO A 99 -4.50 10.67 -16.20
N TYR A 100 -3.36 11.36 -16.29
CA TYR A 100 -3.32 12.72 -16.87
C TYR A 100 -3.77 12.76 -18.34
N ASN A 101 -3.59 11.65 -19.06
CA ASN A 101 -4.18 11.44 -20.38
C ASN A 101 -5.16 10.25 -20.31
N PRO A 102 -6.48 10.50 -20.19
CA PRO A 102 -7.49 9.45 -20.12
C PRO A 102 -7.49 8.49 -21.32
N THR A 103 -6.99 8.92 -22.48
CA THR A 103 -6.88 8.08 -23.69
C THR A 103 -5.92 6.91 -23.50
N LEU A 104 -4.93 7.04 -22.60
CA LEU A 104 -3.97 5.98 -22.28
C LEU A 104 -4.64 4.69 -21.83
N VAL A 105 -5.78 4.77 -21.16
CA VAL A 105 -6.53 3.58 -20.72
C VAL A 105 -6.88 2.70 -21.91
N LYS A 106 -7.32 3.32 -23.01
CA LYS A 106 -7.67 2.63 -24.26
C LYS A 106 -6.43 2.22 -25.05
N GLU A 107 -5.45 3.12 -25.18
CA GLU A 107 -4.22 2.88 -25.96
C GLU A 107 -3.37 1.75 -25.39
N LEU A 108 -3.28 1.66 -24.06
CA LEU A 108 -2.56 0.60 -23.35
C LEU A 108 -3.40 -0.68 -23.20
N GLY A 109 -4.67 -0.65 -23.59
CA GLY A 109 -5.57 -1.80 -23.49
C GLY A 109 -5.81 -2.26 -22.05
N VAL A 110 -5.86 -1.32 -21.10
CA VAL A 110 -6.00 -1.60 -19.66
C VAL A 110 -7.32 -2.30 -19.39
N LYS A 111 -7.27 -3.41 -18.67
CA LYS A 111 -8.43 -4.22 -18.29
C LYS A 111 -8.31 -4.76 -16.87
N LYS A 112 -9.44 -5.21 -16.33
CA LYS A 112 -9.52 -5.91 -15.04
C LYS A 112 -8.49 -7.06 -14.97
N GLY A 113 -7.75 -7.10 -13.88
CA GLY A 113 -6.71 -8.10 -13.61
C GLY A 113 -5.30 -7.68 -14.05
N ASP A 114 -5.15 -6.63 -14.86
CA ASP A 114 -3.82 -6.15 -15.25
C ASP A 114 -3.03 -5.68 -14.00
N ILE A 115 -1.75 -6.03 -13.96
CA ILE A 115 -0.79 -5.51 -12.99
C ILE A 115 -0.26 -4.19 -13.56
N MET A 116 -0.35 -3.12 -12.78
CA MET A 116 0.07 -1.80 -13.22
C MET A 116 1.02 -1.14 -12.23
N ILE A 117 1.81 -0.22 -12.76
CA ILE A 117 2.53 0.77 -11.97
C ILE A 117 2.16 2.17 -12.43
N GLY A 118 2.22 3.11 -11.51
CA GLY A 118 2.07 4.52 -11.82
C GLY A 118 2.53 5.39 -10.67
N ARG A 119 2.75 6.66 -10.94
CA ARG A 119 3.15 7.63 -9.92
C ARG A 119 2.02 8.62 -9.66
N PRO A 120 1.45 8.63 -8.44
CA PRO A 120 0.44 9.62 -8.11
C PRO A 120 1.10 10.99 -8.03
N MET A 121 0.48 11.98 -8.66
CA MET A 121 0.97 13.35 -8.74
C MET A 121 -0.16 14.34 -8.44
N GLY A 122 0.26 15.57 -8.20
CA GLY A 122 -0.65 16.67 -7.91
C GLY A 122 -1.05 16.73 -6.43
N MET A 123 -1.98 17.64 -6.15
CA MET A 123 -2.43 17.91 -4.78
C MET A 123 -3.20 16.73 -4.17
N SER A 124 -3.77 15.87 -5.03
CA SER A 124 -4.52 14.68 -4.63
C SER A 124 -3.59 13.48 -4.39
N CYS A 125 -2.88 13.52 -3.26
CA CYS A 125 -1.96 12.46 -2.81
C CYS A 125 -0.70 12.27 -3.67
N GLY A 126 0.07 13.33 -3.93
CA GLY A 126 1.38 13.28 -4.63
C GLY A 126 2.48 12.51 -3.89
N CYS A 127 2.31 11.20 -3.74
CA CYS A 127 3.26 10.30 -3.10
C CYS A 127 4.56 10.24 -3.92
N PRO A 128 5.75 10.39 -3.30
CA PRO A 128 7.00 10.44 -4.05
C PRO A 128 7.43 9.09 -4.63
N ILE A 129 6.70 8.02 -4.34
CA ILE A 129 7.01 6.66 -4.76
C ILE A 129 6.01 6.13 -5.79
N THR A 130 6.48 5.23 -6.64
CA THR A 130 5.63 4.51 -7.60
C THR A 130 4.68 3.58 -6.86
N HIS A 131 3.38 3.75 -7.11
CA HIS A 131 2.36 2.82 -6.67
C HIS A 131 2.31 1.63 -7.63
N CYS A 132 2.03 0.46 -7.07
CA CYS A 132 1.83 -0.78 -7.80
C CYS A 132 0.41 -1.26 -7.47
N GLY A 133 -0.28 -1.90 -8.40
CA GLY A 133 -1.62 -2.39 -8.09
C GLY A 133 -2.18 -3.33 -9.13
N VAL A 134 -3.34 -3.91 -8.81
CA VAL A 134 -4.10 -4.79 -9.70
C VAL A 134 -5.42 -4.12 -10.03
N VAL A 135 -5.71 -3.98 -11.33
CA VAL A 135 -6.95 -3.36 -11.81
C VAL A 135 -8.15 -4.21 -11.39
N THR A 136 -9.13 -3.57 -10.75
CA THR A 136 -10.38 -4.22 -10.35
C THR A 136 -11.51 -3.89 -11.31
N ASP A 137 -11.51 -2.68 -11.88
CA ASP A 137 -12.52 -2.20 -12.82
C ASP A 137 -11.99 -1.00 -13.63
N VAL A 138 -12.54 -0.80 -14.83
CA VAL A 138 -12.14 0.27 -15.74
C VAL A 138 -13.37 0.90 -16.39
N ASP A 139 -13.53 2.21 -16.23
CA ASP A 139 -14.45 3.00 -17.02
C ASP A 139 -13.70 3.60 -18.21
N ALA A 140 -13.71 2.86 -19.33
CA ALA A 140 -13.04 3.27 -20.55
C ALA A 140 -13.66 4.54 -21.19
N ARG A 141 -14.87 4.93 -20.81
CA ARG A 141 -15.52 6.15 -21.31
C ARG A 141 -14.92 7.40 -20.68
N ASN A 142 -14.67 7.36 -19.37
CA ASN A 142 -14.12 8.49 -18.61
C ASN A 142 -12.63 8.35 -18.31
N GLY A 143 -12.00 7.21 -18.65
CA GLY A 143 -10.62 6.88 -18.33
C GLY A 143 -10.38 6.64 -16.85
N VAL A 144 -11.43 6.42 -16.06
CA VAL A 144 -11.32 6.14 -14.62
C VAL A 144 -10.91 4.69 -14.43
N ILE A 145 -9.92 4.49 -13.58
CA ILE A 145 -9.43 3.16 -13.20
C ILE A 145 -9.71 2.97 -11.73
N ASN A 146 -10.27 1.82 -11.38
CA ASN A 146 -10.28 1.31 -10.01
C ASN A 146 -9.25 0.19 -9.91
N TRP A 147 -8.41 0.26 -8.90
CA TRP A 147 -7.39 -0.75 -8.66
C TRP A 147 -7.16 -0.94 -7.16
N CYS A 148 -6.63 -2.10 -6.78
CA CYS A 148 -6.15 -2.34 -5.43
C CYS A 148 -4.65 -2.06 -5.39
N VAL A 149 -4.22 -1.11 -4.56
CA VAL A 149 -2.80 -0.78 -4.39
C VAL A 149 -2.11 -1.92 -3.64
N THR A 150 -1.07 -2.48 -4.25
CA THR A 150 -0.28 -3.60 -3.72
C THR A 150 1.19 -3.23 -3.56
N GLY A 151 1.99 -4.14 -2.99
CA GLY A 151 3.45 -4.00 -2.95
C GLY A 151 4.12 -4.21 -4.32
N PRO A 152 5.43 -3.94 -4.43
CA PRO A 152 6.17 -3.92 -5.69
C PRO A 152 6.59 -5.31 -6.17
N LEU A 153 6.23 -6.37 -5.44
CA LEU A 153 6.67 -7.73 -5.76
C LEU A 153 6.09 -8.23 -7.08
N LYS A 154 4.77 -8.11 -7.27
CA LYS A 154 4.09 -8.58 -8.48
C LYS A 154 4.64 -7.95 -9.77
N PRO A 155 4.75 -6.61 -9.88
CA PRO A 155 5.35 -5.98 -11.07
C PRO A 155 6.76 -6.49 -11.41
N ARG A 156 7.57 -6.80 -10.39
CA ARG A 156 8.95 -7.30 -10.60
C ARG A 156 9.00 -8.71 -11.18
N THR A 157 7.97 -9.51 -10.93
CA THR A 157 7.97 -10.94 -11.24
C THR A 157 7.12 -11.30 -12.45
N GLU A 158 6.00 -10.59 -12.64
CA GLU A 158 4.97 -10.91 -13.63
C GLU A 158 4.91 -9.89 -14.79
N GLY A 159 5.68 -8.80 -14.72
CA GLY A 159 5.56 -7.66 -15.63
C GLY A 159 4.43 -6.71 -15.23
N PHE A 160 4.32 -5.58 -15.93
CA PHE A 160 3.34 -4.53 -15.62
C PHE A 160 3.03 -3.66 -16.83
N VAL A 161 1.87 -2.99 -16.77
CA VAL A 161 1.56 -1.81 -17.60
C VAL A 161 2.00 -0.56 -16.85
N ASP A 162 2.82 0.27 -17.50
CA ASP A 162 3.20 1.58 -16.97
C ASP A 162 2.24 2.64 -17.52
N ILE A 163 1.48 3.25 -16.63
CA ILE A 163 0.51 4.30 -16.95
C ILE A 163 1.06 5.72 -16.72
N GLY A 164 2.31 5.83 -16.29
CA GLY A 164 2.97 7.10 -16.00
C GLY A 164 2.37 7.82 -14.78
N TYR A 165 2.07 9.11 -14.96
CA TYR A 165 1.53 9.95 -13.89
C TYR A 165 0.00 9.93 -13.87
N TYR A 166 -0.56 9.95 -12.67
CA TYR A 166 -2.01 10.00 -12.47
C TYR A 166 -2.38 10.83 -11.25
N VAL A 167 -3.67 11.11 -11.10
CA VAL A 167 -4.25 11.77 -9.92
C VAL A 167 -5.14 10.77 -9.21
N ALA A 168 -4.88 10.52 -7.91
CA ALA A 168 -5.75 9.70 -7.09
C ALA A 168 -7.04 10.50 -6.81
N GLN A 169 -8.21 9.90 -7.03
CA GLN A 169 -9.50 10.57 -6.84
C GLN A 169 -10.13 10.20 -5.50
N GLY A 170 -9.93 8.96 -5.05
CA GLY A 170 -10.40 8.53 -3.75
C GLY A 170 -9.87 7.18 -3.33
N TYR A 171 -9.97 6.90 -2.04
CA TYR A 171 -9.72 5.60 -1.46
C TYR A 171 -11.01 5.00 -0.90
N GLU A 172 -11.12 3.69 -0.96
CA GLU A 172 -12.17 2.94 -0.27
C GLU A 172 -11.55 1.83 0.57
N GLY A 173 -12.13 1.59 1.74
CA GLY A 173 -11.66 0.55 2.64
C GLY A 173 -12.53 0.43 3.89
N ILE A 174 -11.98 -0.27 4.88
CA ILE A 174 -12.63 -0.54 6.16
C ILE A 174 -11.82 0.11 7.29
N ILE A 175 -12.50 0.83 8.16
CA ILE A 175 -11.99 1.24 9.46
C ILE A 175 -12.43 0.20 10.49
N LYS A 176 -11.47 -0.54 11.03
CA LYS A 176 -11.67 -1.44 12.19
C LYS A 176 -11.32 -0.76 13.51
N GLU A 177 -10.36 0.17 13.46
CA GLU A 177 -9.80 0.86 14.61
C GLU A 177 -9.71 2.36 14.30
N SER A 178 -10.18 3.19 15.23
CA SER A 178 -10.11 4.64 15.15
C SER A 178 -9.83 5.25 16.51
N LYS A 179 -8.98 6.28 16.55
CA LYS A 179 -8.68 7.12 17.71
C LYS A 179 -9.83 8.06 18.04
N VAL A 180 -10.64 8.42 17.04
CA VAL A 180 -11.74 9.39 17.15
C VAL A 180 -13.02 8.87 16.47
N PRO A 181 -14.21 9.35 16.85
CA PRO A 181 -15.43 9.05 16.12
C PRO A 181 -15.38 9.56 14.67
N ILE A 182 -15.77 8.71 13.72
CA ILE A 182 -15.78 9.06 12.29
C ILE A 182 -17.12 9.68 11.91
N GLN A 183 -17.07 10.83 11.24
CA GLN A 183 -18.22 11.62 10.83
C GLN A 183 -18.16 11.91 9.33
N LEU A 184 -19.33 11.91 8.70
CA LEU A 184 -19.49 12.23 7.28
C LEU A 184 -19.15 13.70 7.04
N GLY A 185 -18.43 13.99 5.95
CA GLY A 185 -18.03 15.35 5.56
C GLY A 185 -16.80 15.90 6.29
N MET A 186 -16.29 15.18 7.31
CA MET A 186 -15.10 15.59 8.05
C MET A 186 -13.81 15.14 7.35
N ARG A 187 -12.76 15.95 7.48
CA ARG A 187 -11.41 15.64 7.04
C ARG A 187 -10.61 15.03 8.19
N TYR A 188 -9.92 13.94 7.90
CA TYR A 188 -9.10 13.20 8.87
C TYR A 188 -7.70 12.99 8.35
N TRP A 189 -6.79 12.66 9.26
CA TRP A 189 -5.52 12.00 8.97
C TRP A 189 -5.68 10.50 9.15
N PHE A 190 -5.27 9.70 8.18
CA PHE A 190 -5.39 8.26 8.24
C PHE A 190 -4.14 7.58 7.72
N LEU A 191 -3.87 6.38 8.22
CA LEU A 191 -2.78 5.56 7.72
C LEU A 191 -3.36 4.43 6.86
N PRO A 192 -3.05 4.34 5.56
CA PRO A 192 -3.34 3.14 4.80
C PRO A 192 -2.50 1.97 5.34
N ARG A 193 -3.15 0.87 5.74
CA ARG A 193 -2.48 -0.28 6.39
C ARG A 193 -1.30 -0.82 5.59
N ARG A 194 -1.38 -0.72 4.25
CA ARG A 194 -0.42 -1.23 3.27
C ARG A 194 0.43 -0.13 2.59
N CYS A 195 0.43 1.10 3.10
CA CYS A 195 1.31 2.15 2.57
C CYS A 195 2.78 1.74 2.72
N MET A 196 3.56 1.77 1.63
CA MET A 196 4.98 1.40 1.68
C MET A 196 5.81 2.36 2.53
N LEU A 197 5.54 3.67 2.47
CA LEU A 197 6.25 4.67 3.27
C LEU A 197 5.81 4.70 4.74
N GLN A 198 4.72 4.01 5.09
CA GLN A 198 4.07 4.14 6.40
C GLN A 198 3.81 5.61 6.77
N TRP A 199 3.41 6.43 5.80
CA TRP A 199 3.07 7.84 6.00
C TRP A 199 1.56 8.02 6.12
N ARG A 200 1.14 8.90 7.03
CA ARG A 200 -0.25 9.32 7.09
C ARG A 200 -0.67 10.08 5.83
N HIS A 201 -1.94 9.93 5.48
CA HIS A 201 -2.65 10.61 4.41
C HIS A 201 -3.76 11.46 5.04
N SER A 202 -4.27 12.44 4.33
CA SER A 202 -5.49 13.16 4.71
C SER A 202 -6.53 13.07 3.62
N GLY A 203 -7.80 13.07 4.03
CA GLY A 203 -8.91 13.10 3.09
C GLY A 203 -10.23 13.37 3.80
N LEU A 204 -11.22 13.78 3.01
CA LEU A 204 -12.59 13.99 3.45
C LEU A 204 -13.36 12.68 3.32
N VAL A 205 -14.03 12.26 4.40
CA VAL A 205 -14.90 11.09 4.38
C VAL A 205 -16.23 11.48 3.72
N ASN A 206 -16.51 10.96 2.53
CA ASN A 206 -17.70 11.32 1.75
C ASN A 206 -18.81 10.26 1.80
N ALA A 207 -18.51 9.06 2.30
CA ALA A 207 -19.49 8.01 2.52
C ALA A 207 -19.08 7.14 3.72
N ILE A 208 -20.08 6.70 4.50
CA ILE A 208 -19.90 5.81 5.65
C ILE A 208 -21.01 4.75 5.61
N THR A 209 -20.65 3.50 5.82
CA THR A 209 -21.58 2.39 6.01
C THR A 209 -21.11 1.56 7.19
N LYS A 210 -21.96 1.43 8.21
CA LYS A 210 -21.66 0.59 9.38
C LYS A 210 -21.89 -0.88 9.03
N MET A 211 -20.89 -1.71 9.30
CA MET A 211 -20.93 -3.16 9.09
C MET A 211 -21.47 -3.88 10.34
N LYS A 212 -21.87 -5.14 10.19
CA LYS A 212 -22.47 -5.95 11.26
C LYS A 212 -21.53 -6.17 12.46
N ASP A 213 -20.24 -6.24 12.20
CA ASP A 213 -19.17 -6.39 13.19
C ASP A 213 -18.80 -5.05 13.88
N GLY A 214 -19.46 -3.95 13.53
CA GLY A 214 -19.19 -2.62 14.05
C GLY A 214 -18.11 -1.83 13.29
N SER A 215 -17.42 -2.46 12.33
CA SER A 215 -16.47 -1.74 11.47
C SER A 215 -17.19 -0.78 10.51
N LEU A 216 -16.45 0.19 9.96
CA LEU A 216 -16.99 1.19 9.04
C LEU A 216 -16.39 1.01 7.65
N LYS A 217 -17.22 0.69 6.67
CA LYS A 217 -16.85 0.86 5.26
C LYS A 217 -16.95 2.33 4.91
N ILE A 218 -15.89 2.90 4.35
CA ILE A 218 -15.85 4.32 4.01
C ILE A 218 -15.30 4.56 2.61
N ARG A 219 -15.64 5.74 2.06
CA ARG A 219 -14.96 6.33 0.93
C ARG A 219 -14.37 7.68 1.35
N ILE A 220 -13.16 7.94 0.87
CA ILE A 220 -12.37 9.13 1.18
C ILE A 220 -11.98 9.81 -0.12
N GLU A 221 -12.17 11.12 -0.22
CA GLU A 221 -11.81 11.93 -1.38
C GLU A 221 -11.08 13.21 -0.96
N GLY A 222 -10.60 13.99 -1.94
CA GLY A 222 -9.83 15.20 -1.69
C GLY A 222 -8.54 14.87 -0.93
N LEU A 223 -7.78 13.92 -1.46
CA LEU A 223 -6.67 13.29 -0.78
C LEU A 223 -5.48 14.24 -0.65
N PHE A 224 -4.66 14.03 0.36
CA PHE A 224 -3.42 14.77 0.60
C PHE A 224 -2.43 13.85 1.33
N ILE A 225 -1.13 14.04 1.16
CA ILE A 225 -0.10 13.28 1.88
C ILE A 225 0.86 14.27 2.55
N GLY A 226 1.11 14.12 3.86
CA GLY A 226 1.96 15.05 4.64
C GLY A 226 1.80 15.00 6.16
#